data_AF-A0A7C8YV04-F1
#
_entry.id   AF-A0A7C8YV04-F1
#
_cell.length_a   1.000
_cell.length_b   1.000
_cell.length_c   1.000
_cell.angle_alpha   90.00
_cell.angle_beta   90.00
_cell.angle_gamma   90.00
#
_symmetry.space_group_name_H-M   'P 1'
#
loop_
_entity.id
_entity.type
_entity.pdbx_description
1 polymer ?
#
loop_
_entity_poly.entity_id
_entity_poly.type
_entity_poly.pdbx_seq_one_letter_code
_entity_poly.pdbx_strand_id
1 'polypeptide(L)'
;RGLIGVYHDWCESFSTYPRTYDLLHSNFLFSNLPERCAIIDLVAEMDRIVRPGGYVVIQESKQMINKVGSIFRSLQWSVNLYNDQYLVGQKSLWRPEGGEVQR
;
A
#
# COMPACT_ATOMS: atom_id res chain seq x y z
N ARG A 1 1.10 0.87 -26.33
CA ARG A 1 0.85 0.19 -25.03
C ARG A 1 0.38 1.27 -24.07
N GLY A 2 -0.91 1.29 -23.73
CA GLY A 2 -1.51 2.33 -22.88
C GLY A 2 -1.43 1.98 -21.41
N LEU A 3 -1.67 2.97 -20.55
CA LEU A 3 -1.87 2.77 -19.12
C LEU A 3 -3.35 2.40 -18.90
N ILE A 4 -3.60 1.32 -18.15
CA ILE A 4 -4.96 0.91 -17.76
C ILE A 4 -5.10 1.17 -16.27
N GLY A 5 -6.14 1.91 -15.89
CA GLY A 5 -6.42 2.30 -14.51
C GLY A 5 -7.88 2.04 -14.16
N VAL A 6 -8.16 2.00 -12.86
CA VAL A 6 -9.50 1.79 -12.29
C VAL A 6 -9.59 2.48 -10.94
N TYR A 7 -10.79 2.93 -10.59
CA TYR A 7 -11.12 3.38 -9.23
C TYR A 7 -11.85 2.25 -8.51
N HIS A 8 -11.45 1.96 -7.27
CA HIS A 8 -11.99 0.85 -6.47
C HIS A 8 -12.30 1.31 -5.04
N ASP A 9 -13.35 0.74 -4.45
CA ASP A 9 -13.67 0.92 -3.03
C ASP A 9 -12.81 -0.03 -2.20
N TRP A 10 -11.81 0.53 -1.53
CA TRP A 10 -10.83 -0.21 -0.74
C TRP A 10 -11.40 -0.91 0.50
N CYS A 11 -12.65 -0.63 0.88
CA CYS A 11 -13.32 -1.39 1.93
C CYS A 11 -13.85 -2.76 1.46
N GLU A 12 -13.91 -2.99 0.15
CA GLU A 12 -14.35 -4.24 -0.46
C GLU A 12 -13.16 -4.97 -1.09
N SER A 13 -13.24 -6.30 -1.16
CA SER A 13 -12.18 -7.10 -1.79
C SER A 13 -12.03 -6.74 -3.27
N PHE A 14 -10.80 -6.42 -3.71
CA PHE A 14 -10.56 -6.15 -5.12
C PHE A 14 -10.21 -7.44 -5.88
N SER A 15 -11.10 -7.84 -6.80
CA SER A 15 -10.95 -9.05 -7.62
C SER A 15 -9.93 -8.88 -8.75
N THR A 16 -8.68 -8.61 -8.38
CA THR A 16 -7.54 -8.52 -9.30
C THR A 16 -6.44 -9.50 -8.92
N TYR A 17 -5.63 -9.90 -9.88
CA TYR A 17 -4.48 -10.75 -9.61
C TYR A 17 -3.42 -9.98 -8.80
N PRO A 18 -2.70 -10.65 -7.89
CA PRO A 18 -1.56 -10.03 -7.22
C PRO A 18 -0.53 -9.49 -8.22
N ARG A 19 0.10 -8.34 -7.91
CA ARG A 19 1.14 -7.70 -8.74
C ARG A 19 0.66 -7.28 -10.14
N THR A 20 -0.54 -6.71 -10.24
CA THR A 20 -1.13 -6.26 -11.52
C THR A 20 -0.81 -4.80 -11.83
N TYR A 21 -0.65 -3.94 -10.82
CA TYR A 21 -0.48 -2.50 -11.02
C TYR A 21 0.92 -2.02 -10.65
N ASP A 22 1.41 -1.04 -11.41
CA ASP A 22 2.70 -0.37 -11.17
C ASP A 22 2.56 0.88 -10.30
N LEU A 23 1.37 1.47 -10.20
CA LEU A 23 1.08 2.68 -9.42
C LEU A 23 -0.29 2.58 -8.76
N LEU A 24 -0.37 2.90 -7.47
CA LEU A 24 -1.62 3.20 -6.77
C LEU A 24 -1.60 4.63 -6.26
N HIS A 25 -2.77 5.27 -6.30
CA HIS A 25 -2.97 6.59 -5.75
C HIS A 25 -4.21 6.59 -4.83
N SER A 26 -4.09 7.21 -3.66
CA SER A 26 -5.21 7.40 -2.74
C SER A 26 -5.22 8.81 -2.18
N ASN A 27 -6.41 9.38 -1.98
CA ASN A 27 -6.60 10.71 -1.43
C ASN A 27 -7.57 10.67 -0.25
N PHE A 28 -7.08 10.99 0.95
CA PHE A 28 -7.84 10.96 2.21
C PHE A 28 -8.63 9.65 2.43
N LEU A 29 -8.09 8.52 1.96
CA LEU A 29 -8.73 7.22 2.05
C LEU A 29 -8.79 6.71 3.50
N PHE A 30 -7.66 6.78 4.22
CA PHE A 30 -7.49 6.23 5.55
C PHE A 30 -8.18 7.07 6.62
N SER A 31 -8.21 8.40 6.45
CA SER A 31 -8.95 9.29 7.35
C SER A 31 -10.47 9.14 7.26
N ASN A 32 -10.99 8.61 6.15
CA ASN A 32 -12.43 8.43 5.90
C ASN A 32 -12.87 6.96 5.96
N LEU A 33 -12.10 6.08 6.62
CA LEU A 33 -12.45 4.67 6.69
C LEU A 33 -13.72 4.44 7.52
N PRO A 34 -14.68 3.65 7.02
CA PRO A 34 -15.80 3.20 7.82
C PRO A 34 -15.32 2.22 8.91
N GLU A 35 -16.04 2.12 10.04
CA GLU A 35 -15.65 1.29 11.21
C GLU A 35 -15.41 -0.19 10.88
N ARG A 36 -16.03 -0.69 9.80
CA ARG A 36 -15.88 -2.07 9.32
C ARG A 36 -14.51 -2.36 8.68
N CYS A 37 -13.68 -1.34 8.48
CA CYS A 37 -12.50 -1.43 7.63
C CYS A 37 -11.21 -1.15 8.40
N ALA A 38 -10.35 -2.15 8.53
CA ALA A 38 -9.07 -1.98 9.21
C ALA A 38 -7.98 -1.46 8.25
N ILE A 39 -7.17 -0.51 8.72
CA ILE A 39 -6.04 0.06 7.97
C ILE A 39 -5.05 -1.03 7.52
N ILE A 40 -4.85 -2.06 8.36
CA ILE A 40 -3.91 -3.16 8.06
C ILE A 40 -4.39 -3.96 6.84
N ASP A 41 -5.68 -4.25 6.76
CA ASP A 41 -6.26 -5.01 5.65
C ASP A 41 -6.12 -4.24 4.33
N LEU A 42 -6.32 -2.92 4.36
CA LEU A 42 -6.09 -2.05 3.21
C LEU A 42 -4.65 -2.09 2.74
N VAL A 43 -3.70 -1.92 3.66
CA VAL A 43 -2.28 -1.92 3.32
C VAL A 43 -1.85 -3.30 2.82
N ALA A 44 -2.42 -4.38 3.34
CA ALA A 44 -2.19 -5.74 2.85
C ALA A 44 -2.72 -5.93 1.42
N GLU A 45 -3.90 -5.40 1.10
CA GLU A 45 -4.42 -5.41 -0.27
C GLU A 45 -3.58 -4.55 -1.21
N MET A 46 -3.15 -3.36 -0.78
CA MET A 46 -2.21 -2.54 -1.54
C MET A 46 -0.91 -3.29 -1.81
N ASP A 47 -0.37 -3.99 -0.80
CA ASP A 47 0.81 -4.82 -0.98
C ASP A 47 0.56 -5.94 -1.99
N ARG A 48 -0.52 -6.69 -1.84
CA ARG A 48 -0.87 -7.79 -2.74
C ARG A 48 -0.94 -7.33 -4.21
N ILE A 49 -1.53 -6.18 -4.47
CA ILE A 49 -1.85 -5.70 -5.82
C ILE A 49 -0.65 -5.05 -6.52
N VAL A 50 0.23 -4.36 -5.78
CA VAL A 50 1.38 -3.64 -6.36
C VAL A 50 2.51 -4.59 -6.73
N ARG A 51 3.05 -4.42 -7.94
CA ARG A 51 4.25 -5.14 -8.41
C ARG A 51 5.50 -4.65 -7.65
N PRO A 52 6.49 -5.54 -7.38
CA PRO A 52 7.82 -5.11 -6.93
C PRO A 52 8.43 -4.06 -7.85
N GLY A 53 8.94 -2.96 -7.27
CA GLY A 53 9.40 -1.78 -7.99
C GLY A 53 8.31 -0.76 -8.33
N GLY A 54 7.03 -1.12 -8.14
CA GLY A 54 5.90 -0.22 -8.25
C GLY A 54 5.77 0.74 -7.07
N TYR A 55 4.88 1.73 -7.23
CA TYR A 55 4.74 2.85 -6.32
C TYR A 55 3.33 2.98 -5.75
N VAL A 56 3.26 3.53 -4.55
CA VAL A 56 2.03 3.97 -3.90
C VAL A 56 2.21 5.45 -3.56
N VAL A 57 1.26 6.29 -3.95
CA VAL A 57 1.21 7.71 -3.61
C VAL A 57 -0.04 7.95 -2.79
N ILE A 58 0.14 8.24 -1.51
CA ILE A 58 -0.96 8.45 -0.56
C ILE A 58 -0.94 9.91 -0.13
N GLN A 59 -2.02 10.63 -0.42
CA GLN A 59 -2.28 11.95 0.15
C GLN A 59 -3.13 11.79 1.40
N GLU A 60 -2.62 12.25 2.54
CA GLU A 60 -3.27 12.06 3.84
C GLU A 60 -2.89 13.13 4.88
N SER A 61 -3.57 13.11 6.02
CA SER A 61 -3.14 13.89 7.19
C SER A 61 -1.79 13.39 7.74
N LYS A 62 -0.96 14.29 8.28
CA LYS A 62 0.37 13.95 8.83
C LYS A 62 0.33 12.83 9.87
N GLN A 63 -0.70 12.82 10.73
CA GLN A 63 -0.90 11.77 11.72
C GLN A 63 -1.11 10.41 11.06
N MET A 64 -1.97 10.36 10.03
CA MET A 64 -2.26 9.14 9.31
C MET A 64 -1.08 8.65 8.47
N ILE A 65 -0.35 9.57 7.84
CA ILE A 65 0.87 9.24 7.10
C ILE A 65 1.90 8.56 8.01
N ASN A 66 2.09 9.05 9.24
CA ASN A 66 3.02 8.42 10.17
C ASN A 66 2.58 6.99 10.53
N LYS A 67 1.28 6.79 10.75
CA LYS A 67 0.70 5.46 11.04
C LYS A 67 0.87 4.52 9.86
N VAL A 68 0.41 4.89 8.68
CA VAL A 68 0.46 4.08 7.45
C VAL A 68 1.92 3.84 7.02
N GLY A 69 2.77 4.86 7.09
CA GLY A 69 4.20 4.74 6.79
C GLY A 69 4.93 3.78 7.72
N SER A 70 4.52 3.64 8.99
CA SER A 70 5.10 2.63 9.89
C SER A 70 4.81 1.20 9.41
N ILE A 71 3.60 0.95 8.91
CA ILE A 71 3.17 -0.35 8.38
C ILE A 71 3.93 -0.67 7.10
N PHE A 72 4.01 0.27 6.15
CA PHE A 72 4.79 0.08 4.92
C PHE A 72 6.28 -0.23 5.21
N ARG A 73 6.89 0.45 6.18
CA ARG A 73 8.27 0.15 6.59
C ARG A 73 8.40 -1.26 7.17
N SER A 74 7.43 -1.74 7.96
CA SER A 74 7.43 -3.14 8.44
C SER A 74 7.35 -4.17 7.31
N LEU A 75 6.72 -3.82 6.18
CA LEU A 75 6.68 -4.62 4.96
C LEU A 75 7.95 -4.46 4.08
N GLN A 76 8.99 -3.79 4.59
CA GLN A 76 10.23 -3.51 3.86
C GLN A 76 10.05 -2.64 2.60
N TRP A 77 9.05 -1.77 2.61
CA TRP A 77 8.91 -0.74 1.57
C TRP A 77 9.84 0.44 1.84
N SER A 78 10.35 1.05 0.77
CA SER A 78 11.02 2.35 0.85
C SER A 78 9.96 3.44 0.88
N VAL A 79 10.00 4.33 1.88
CA VAL A 79 8.91 5.28 2.14
C VAL A 79 9.49 6.68 2.31
N ASN A 80 9.05 7.62 1.46
CA ASN A 80 9.45 9.02 1.48
C ASN A 80 8.25 9.93 1.73
N LEU A 81 8.49 11.05 2.43
CA LEU A 81 7.47 12.04 2.74
C LEU A 81 7.73 13.31 1.91
N TYR A 82 6.69 13.87 1.30
CA TYR A 82 6.76 15.11 0.55
C TYR A 82 5.71 16.11 1.06
N ASN A 83 6.17 17.34 1.31
CA ASN A 83 5.34 18.48 1.74
C ASN A 83 4.42 18.18 2.95
N ASP A 84 4.79 17.25 3.83
CA ASP A 84 3.99 16.79 4.98
C ASP A 84 2.56 16.29 4.64
N GLN A 85 2.28 16.05 3.36
CA GLN A 85 0.94 15.70 2.85
C GLN A 85 0.95 14.46 1.96
N TYR A 86 2.10 14.10 1.39
CA TYR A 86 2.22 12.97 0.48
C TYR A 86 3.19 11.94 1.03
N LEU A 87 2.72 10.71 1.14
CA LEU A 87 3.54 9.53 1.39
C LEU A 87 3.77 8.82 0.06
N VAL A 88 5.03 8.70 -0.35
CA VAL A 88 5.42 7.95 -1.54
C VAL A 88 6.15 6.69 -1.10
N GLY A 89 5.49 5.55 -1.28
CA GLY A 89 6.05 4.23 -1.02
C GLY A 89 6.50 3.56 -2.30
N GLN A 90 7.70 2.99 -2.31
CA GLN A 90 8.18 2.10 -3.37
C GLN A 90 8.28 0.67 -2.82
N LYS A 91 7.63 -0.26 -3.51
CA LYS A 91 7.64 -1.67 -3.13
C LYS A 91 8.99 -2.30 -3.43
N SER A 92 9.62 -2.91 -2.44
CA SER A 92 10.85 -3.67 -2.65
C SER A 92 10.57 -5.07 -3.21
N LEU A 93 11.60 -5.75 -3.68
CA LEU A 93 11.51 -7.18 -4.05
C LEU A 93 11.61 -8.10 -2.83
N TRP A 94 11.53 -7.55 -1.61
CA TRP A 94 11.78 -8.29 -0.39
C TRP A 94 10.88 -9.53 -0.29
N ARG A 95 11.50 -10.65 0.05
CA ARG A 95 10.85 -11.88 0.47
C ARG A 95 11.54 -12.34 1.75
N PRO A 96 10.80 -12.85 2.75
CA PRO A 96 11.45 -13.52 3.86
C PRO A 96 12.22 -14.70 3.29
N GLU A 97 13.53 -14.76 3.55
CA GLU A 97 14.31 -15.97 3.33
C GLU A 97 13.63 -17.06 4.16
N GLY A 98 13.27 -18.18 3.52
CA GLY A 98 12.49 -19.22 4.16
C GLY A 98 13.16 -19.62 5.47
N GLY A 99 12.49 -19.34 6.59
CA GLY A 99 12.98 -19.79 7.89
C GLY A 99 13.17 -21.30 7.80
N GLU A 100 14.30 -21.79 8.29
CA GLU A 100 14.50 -23.22 8.47
C GLU A 100 13.31 -23.75 9.28
N VAL A 101 12.43 -24.49 8.62
CA VAL A 101 11.39 -25.26 9.28
C VAL A 101 12.14 -26.34 10.03
N GLN A 102 12.43 -26.10 11.31
CA GLN A 102 12.85 -27.17 12.20
C GLN A 102 11.72 -28.19 12.22
N ARG A 103 12.02 -29.35 11.65
CA ARG A 103 11.12 -30.48 11.54
C ARG A 103 11.32 -31.42 12.72
#